data_AF-A0A1A2ZN77-F1
#
_entry.id   AF-A0A1A2ZN77-F1
#
_cell.length_a   1.000
_cell.length_b   1.000
_cell.length_c   1.000
_cell.angle_alpha   90.00
_cell.angle_beta   90.00
_cell.angle_gamma   90.00
#
_symmetry.space_group_name_H-M   'P 1'
#
loop_
_entity.id
_entity.type
_entity.pdbx_description
1 polymer ?
#
loop_
_entity_poly.entity_id
_entity_poly.type
_entity_poly.pdbx_seq_one_letter_code
_entity_poly.pdbx_strand_id
1 'polypeptide(L)'
;MRGFAEALAGRAEDLRNQFAELNAQVGDMLGGWRGTSGSAYADAWELWHRGAGEVEVGLSMLARLVARAGGLYRENEAASAQALRGVRRG
;
A
#
# COMPACT_ATOMS: atom_id res chain seq x y z
N MET A 1 -12.74 -5.21 8.64
CA MET A 1 -12.43 -3.99 7.86
C MET A 1 -11.30 -3.17 8.47
N ARG A 2 -11.39 -2.68 9.72
CA ARG A 2 -10.33 -1.83 10.34
C ARG A 2 -8.96 -2.53 10.42
N GLY A 3 -8.90 -3.69 11.05
CA GLY A 3 -7.65 -4.47 11.15
C GLY A 3 -7.10 -4.95 9.80
N PHE A 4 -7.97 -5.17 8.79
CA PHE A 4 -7.51 -5.49 7.43
C PHE A 4 -6.86 -4.27 6.77
N ALA A 5 -7.45 -3.08 6.93
CA ALA A 5 -6.88 -1.85 6.39
C ALA A 5 -5.54 -1.51 7.07
N GLU A 6 -5.43 -1.71 8.39
CA GLU A 6 -4.18 -1.57 9.14
C GLU A 6 -3.12 -2.56 8.68
N ALA A 7 -3.48 -3.85 8.53
CA ALA A 7 -2.56 -4.86 8.01
C ALA A 7 -2.11 -4.57 6.57
N LEU A 8 -3.01 -4.07 5.72
CA LEU A 8 -2.69 -3.70 4.34
C LEU A 8 -1.75 -2.49 4.29
N ALA A 9 -1.99 -1.47 5.13
CA ALA A 9 -1.12 -0.31 5.24
C ALA A 9 0.28 -0.70 5.74
N GLY A 10 0.37 -1.53 6.79
CA GLY A 10 1.65 -2.03 7.30
C GLY A 10 2.43 -2.81 6.23
N ARG A 11 1.76 -3.70 5.50
CA ARG A 11 2.41 -4.44 4.40
C ARG A 11 2.86 -3.53 3.24
N ALA A 12 2.14 -2.46 2.95
CA ALA A 12 2.55 -1.49 1.94
C ALA A 12 3.82 -0.72 2.39
N GLU A 13 3.89 -0.36 3.67
CA GLU A 13 5.07 0.27 4.27
C GLU A 13 6.29 -0.67 4.29
N ASP A 14 6.11 -1.92 4.70
CA ASP A 14 7.17 -2.93 4.69
C ASP A 14 7.73 -3.14 3.29
N LEU A 15 6.85 -3.22 2.29
CA LEU A 15 7.21 -3.36 0.88
C LEU A 15 7.97 -2.13 0.37
N ARG A 16 7.58 -0.92 0.78
CA ARG A 16 8.31 0.32 0.46
C ARG A 16 9.74 0.29 1.01
N ASN A 17 9.91 -0.17 2.25
CA ASN A 17 11.22 -0.24 2.89
C ASN A 17 12.12 -1.28 2.19
N GLN A 18 11.58 -2.45 1.85
CA GLN A 18 12.30 -3.47 1.09
C GLN A 18 12.71 -2.98 -0.31
N PHE A 19 11.85 -2.23 -1.00
CA PHE A 19 12.20 -1.64 -2.29
C PHE A 19 13.29 -0.57 -2.19
N ALA A 20 13.25 0.27 -1.14
CA ALA A 20 14.30 1.25 -0.90
C ALA A 20 15.66 0.58 -0.65
N GLU A 21 15.67 -0.50 0.14
CA GLU A 21 16.88 -1.28 0.40
C GLU A 21 17.41 -1.93 -0.88
N LEU A 22 16.54 -2.58 -1.66
CA LEU A 22 16.93 -3.20 -2.92
C LEU A 22 17.45 -2.18 -3.93
N ASN A 23 16.82 -1.00 -4.02
CA ASN A 23 17.30 0.08 -4.88
C ASN A 23 18.69 0.58 -4.50
N ALA A 24 19.01 0.65 -3.20
CA ALA A 24 20.36 0.97 -2.75
C ALA A 24 21.37 -0.12 -3.17
N GLN A 25 21.05 -1.39 -2.95
CA GLN A 25 21.91 -2.52 -3.34
C GLN A 25 22.19 -2.55 -4.86
N VAL A 26 21.16 -2.31 -5.68
CA VAL A 26 21.32 -2.25 -7.13
C VAL A 26 22.10 -1.02 -7.58
N GLY A 27 21.91 0.12 -6.91
CA GLY A 27 22.71 1.33 -7.15
C GLY A 27 24.22 1.08 -6.92
N ASP A 28 24.57 0.43 -5.81
CA ASP A 28 25.95 0.07 -5.50
C ASP A 28 26.54 -0.89 -6.54
N MET A 29 25.77 -1.91 -6.94
CA MET A 29 26.18 -2.86 -7.99
C MET A 29 26.45 -2.14 -9.33
N LEU A 30 25.54 -1.27 -9.76
CA LEU A 30 25.66 -0.52 -11.01
C LEU A 30 26.80 0.50 -11.00
N GLY A 31 27.22 0.99 -9.83
CA GLY A 31 28.42 1.83 -9.69
C GLY A 31 29.70 1.11 -10.12
N GLY A 32 29.75 -0.21 -9.91
CA GLY A 32 30.87 -1.08 -10.30
C GLY A 32 30.70 -1.75 -11.68
N TRP A 33 29.48 -1.94 -12.15
CA TRP A 33 29.18 -2.66 -13.39
C TRP A 33 28.83 -1.72 -14.55
N ARG A 34 29.83 -1.44 -15.39
CA ARG A 34 29.73 -0.50 -16.53
C ARG A 34 29.81 -1.21 -17.88
N GLY A 35 29.51 -0.47 -18.95
CA GLY A 35 29.46 -0.96 -20.33
C GLY A 35 28.03 -1.28 -20.78
N THR A 36 27.86 -1.71 -22.03
CA THR A 36 26.55 -1.85 -22.69
C THR A 36 25.56 -2.69 -21.88
N SER A 37 26.02 -3.80 -21.28
CA SER A 37 25.16 -4.66 -20.45
C SER A 37 24.74 -3.99 -19.14
N GLY A 38 25.63 -3.23 -18.51
CA GLY A 38 25.33 -2.47 -17.29
C GLY A 38 24.33 -1.35 -17.56
N SER A 39 24.49 -0.62 -18.66
CA SER A 39 23.52 0.40 -19.10
C SER A 39 22.16 -0.19 -19.42
N ALA A 40 22.09 -1.30 -20.18
CA ALA A 40 20.83 -1.97 -20.48
C ALA A 40 20.13 -2.49 -19.22
N TYR A 41 20.90 -2.99 -18.25
CA TYR A 41 20.34 -3.39 -16.95
C TYR A 41 19.83 -2.18 -16.16
N ALA A 42 20.57 -1.07 -16.14
CA ALA A 42 20.16 0.16 -15.46
C ALA A 42 18.83 0.71 -16.01
N ASP A 43 18.65 0.70 -17.34
CA ASP A 43 17.40 1.13 -17.98
C ASP A 43 16.23 0.20 -17.59
N ALA A 44 16.45 -1.11 -17.63
CA ALA A 44 15.45 -2.09 -17.20
C ALA A 44 15.11 -1.96 -15.71
N TRP A 45 16.12 -1.68 -14.87
CA TRP A 45 15.97 -1.44 -13.45
C TRP A 45 15.14 -0.19 -13.16
N GLU A 46 15.40 0.92 -13.87
CA GLU A 46 14.63 2.15 -13.71
C GLU A 46 13.14 1.92 -14.01
N LEU A 47 12.84 1.20 -15.09
CA LEU A 47 11.47 0.84 -15.45
C LEU A 47 10.81 -0.02 -14.38
N TRP A 48 11.51 -1.04 -13.90
CA TRP A 48 11.02 -1.90 -12.82
C TRP A 48 10.76 -1.11 -11.54
N HIS A 49 11.70 -0.25 -11.12
CA HIS A 49 11.62 0.54 -9.90
C HIS A 49 10.43 1.53 -9.95
N ARG A 50 10.18 2.15 -11.12
CA ARG A 50 8.98 2.98 -11.32
C ARG A 50 7.69 2.18 -11.11
N GLY A 51 7.56 1.03 -11.77
CA GLY A 51 6.39 0.18 -11.64
C GLY A 51 6.19 -0.35 -10.21
N ALA A 52 7.29 -0.68 -9.52
CA ALA A 52 7.26 -1.07 -8.11
C ALA A 52 6.71 0.06 -7.22
N GLY A 53 7.09 1.32 -7.49
CA GLY A 53 6.52 2.50 -6.82
C GLY A 53 5.02 2.67 -7.07
N GLU A 54 4.54 2.41 -8.29
CA GLU A 54 3.10 2.48 -8.61
C GLU A 54 2.29 1.44 -7.80
N VAL A 55 2.84 0.24 -7.60
CA VAL A 55 2.22 -0.81 -6.78
C VAL A 55 2.12 -0.38 -5.31
N GLU A 56 3.18 0.21 -4.75
CA GLU A 56 3.17 0.72 -3.37
C GLU A 56 2.08 1.78 -3.17
N VAL A 57 2.03 2.78 -4.06
CA VAL A 57 1.01 3.83 -4.04
C VAL A 57 -0.40 3.23 -4.12
N GLY A 58 -0.62 2.27 -5.02
CA GLY A 58 -1.90 1.60 -5.17
C GLY A 58 -2.34 0.86 -3.90
N LEU A 59 -1.44 0.11 -3.26
CA LEU A 59 -1.71 -0.59 -2.00
C LEU A 59 -2.02 0.38 -0.86
N SER A 60 -1.25 1.46 -0.75
CA SER A 60 -1.47 2.55 0.22
C SER A 60 -2.84 3.22 0.02
N MET A 61 -3.28 3.43 -1.22
CA MET A 61 -4.61 3.96 -1.54
C MET A 61 -5.72 2.98 -1.16
N LEU A 62 -5.57 1.69 -1.50
CA LEU A 62 -6.54 0.65 -1.17
C LEU A 62 -6.73 0.52 0.35
N ALA A 63 -5.65 0.55 1.13
CA ALA A 63 -5.72 0.53 2.59
C ALA A 63 -6.59 1.67 3.14
N ARG A 64 -6.39 2.89 2.64
CA ARG A 64 -7.18 4.08 3.03
C ARG A 64 -8.67 3.92 2.66
N LEU A 65 -8.96 3.44 1.45
CA LEU A 65 -10.34 3.24 1.00
C LEU A 65 -11.07 2.19 1.84
N VAL A 66 -10.41 1.08 2.17
CA VAL A 66 -11.00 0.03 3.03
C VAL A 66 -11.21 0.52 4.46
N ALA A 67 -10.27 1.30 5.01
CA ALA A 67 -10.44 1.93 6.32
C ALA A 67 -11.68 2.84 6.35
N ARG A 68 -11.84 3.69 5.33
CA ARG A 68 -12.98 4.62 5.19
C ARG A 68 -14.30 3.87 5.06
N ALA A 69 -14.39 2.89 4.17
CA ALA A 69 -15.59 2.06 4.01
C ALA A 69 -15.95 1.37 5.33
N GLY A 70 -14.96 0.80 6.02
CA GLY A 70 -15.15 0.18 7.34
C GLY A 70 -15.62 1.16 8.42
N GLY A 71 -15.29 2.45 8.32
CA GLY A 71 -15.83 3.50 9.19
C GLY A 71 -17.32 3.73 8.95
N LEU A 72 -17.67 4.01 7.70
CA LEU A 72 -19.04 4.27 7.28
C LEU A 72 -20.00 3.11 7.61
N TYR A 73 -19.57 1.86 7.41
CA TYR A 73 -20.38 0.70 7.78
C TYR A 73 -20.71 0.65 9.28
N ARG A 74 -19.73 0.92 10.15
CA ARG A 74 -19.96 0.92 11.60
C ARG A 74 -20.88 2.05 12.05
N GLU A 75 -20.74 3.23 11.45
CA GLU A 75 -21.61 4.36 11.72
C GLU A 75 -23.06 4.04 11.33
N ASN A 76 -23.25 3.44 10.16
CA ASN A 76 -24.56 3.00 9.70
C ASN A 76 -25.18 1.92 10.61
N GLU A 77 -24.39 0.93 11.04
CA GLU A 77 -24.86 -0.09 11.99
C GLU A 77 -25.24 0.53 13.34
N ALA A 78 -24.46 1.48 13.86
CA ALA A 78 -24.75 2.15 15.12
C ALA A 78 -26.04 2.96 15.05
N ALA A 79 -26.24 3.74 13.97
CA ALA A 79 -27.46 4.50 13.73
C ALA A 79 -28.69 3.58 13.59
N SER A 80 -28.56 2.49 12.82
CA SER A 80 -29.62 1.50 12.64
C SER A 80 -29.99 0.82 13.96
N ALA A 81 -29.00 0.42 14.76
CA ALA A 81 -29.23 -0.20 16.07
C ALA A 81 -29.87 0.75 17.09
N GLN A 82 -29.62 2.07 16.98
CA GLN A 82 -30.31 3.08 17.79
C GLN A 82 -31.76 3.25 17.35
N ALA A 83 -32.03 3.35 16.04
CA ALA A 83 -33.38 3.42 15.50
C ALA A 83 -34.21 2.20 15.89
N LEU A 84 -33.64 0.99 15.76
CA LEU A 84 -34.32 -0.26 16.14
C LEU A 84 -34.66 -0.32 17.64
N ARG A 85 -33.76 0.20 18.50
CA ARG A 85 -34.01 0.30 19.94
C ARG A 85 -35.09 1.33 20.27
N GLY A 86 -35.19 2.41 19.50
CA GLY A 86 -36.27 3.40 19.61
C GLY A 86 -37.63 2.79 19.28
N VAL A 87 -37.73 2.05 18.17
CA VAL A 87 -38.98 1.36 17.76
C VAL A 87 -39.41 0.33 18.80
N ARG A 88 -38.49 -0.46 19.37
CA ARG A 88 -38.83 -1.48 20.38
C ARG A 88 -39.30 -0.90 21.72
N ARG A 89 -39.06 0.38 21.99
CA ARG A 89 -39.48 1.06 23.22
C ARG A 89 -40.72 1.94 23.06
N GLY A 90 -41.24 2.07 21.83
CA GLY A 90 -42.48 2.78 21.50
C GLY A 90 -43.69 1.87 21.43
#